data_AF-A0A9D9GVX0-F1
#
_entry.id   AF-A0A9D9GVX0-F1
#
_cell.length_a   1.000
_cell.length_b   1.000
_cell.length_c   1.000
_cell.angle_alpha   90.00
_cell.angle_beta   90.00
_cell.angle_gamma   90.00
#
_symmetry.space_group_name_H-M   'P 1'
#
loop_
_entity.id
_entity.type
_entity.pdbx_description
1 polymer ?
#
loop_
_entity_poly.entity_id
_entity_poly.type
_entity_poly.pdbx_seq_one_letter_code
_entity_poly.pdbx_strand_id
1 'polypeptide(L)'
;LIDEIIKKSKDVFSILLSQLNSEDKSPKEIVRFLSEFILNELKEDEENAYYINFFLTINFQKTYRSNDTGHLEIENLLNIIKKGQKEGEFKDNVEPWEILTIFFTSLEGLTNGKIKYKNEYKLPSSQALLNIFLK
;
A
#
# COMPACT_ATOMS: atom_id res chain seq x y z
N LEU A 1 22.55 -10.26 6.17
CA LEU A 1 21.21 -10.77 5.79
C LEU A 1 20.10 -9.95 6.45
N ILE A 2 19.80 -10.07 7.75
CA ILE A 2 18.68 -9.32 8.39
C ILE A 2 18.81 -7.79 8.22
N ASP A 3 20.00 -7.22 8.43
CA ASP A 3 20.21 -5.78 8.26
C ASP A 3 20.01 -5.30 6.82
N GLU A 4 20.27 -6.17 5.85
CA GLU A 4 20.10 -5.90 4.42
C GLU A 4 18.62 -5.93 4.02
N ILE A 5 17.85 -6.88 4.57
CA ILE A 5 16.38 -6.96 4.45
C ILE A 5 15.75 -5.69 5.03
N ILE A 6 16.18 -5.27 6.22
CA ILE A 6 15.69 -4.06 6.88
C ILE A 6 16.05 -2.82 6.07
N LYS A 7 17.27 -2.75 5.53
CA LYS A 7 17.71 -1.61 4.70
C LYS A 7 16.90 -1.51 3.41
N LYS A 8 16.79 -2.58 2.62
CA LYS A 8 16.00 -2.57 1.38
C LYS A 8 14.53 -2.28 1.64
N SER A 9 13.96 -2.83 2.72
CA SER A 9 12.59 -2.49 3.15
C SER A 9 12.44 -1.00 3.47
N LYS A 10 13.42 -0.37 4.12
CA LYS A 10 13.44 1.09 4.37
C LYS A 10 13.60 1.91 3.10
N ASP A 11 14.38 1.46 2.12
CA ASP A 11 14.59 2.18 0.86
C ASP A 11 13.29 2.22 0.03
N VAL A 12 12.64 1.05 -0.14
CA VAL A 12 11.31 0.88 -0.74
C VAL A 12 10.29 1.77 -0.04
N PHE A 13 10.36 1.82 1.30
CA PHE A 13 9.50 2.66 2.12
C PHE A 13 9.74 4.16 1.92
N SER A 14 10.99 4.62 1.86
CA SER A 14 11.31 6.05 1.70
C SER A 14 10.71 6.63 0.42
N ILE A 15 10.69 5.83 -0.65
CA ILE A 15 10.10 6.20 -1.94
C ILE A 15 8.58 6.33 -1.78
N LEU A 16 7.92 5.34 -1.19
CA LEU A 16 6.48 5.38 -0.92
C LEU A 16 6.10 6.62 -0.09
N LEU A 17 6.86 6.91 0.97
CA LEU A 17 6.60 8.05 1.86
C LEU A 17 6.80 9.41 1.21
N SER A 18 7.81 9.53 0.34
CA SER A 18 8.04 10.78 -0.39
C SER A 18 6.81 11.23 -1.20
N GLN A 19 5.98 10.27 -1.63
CA GLN A 19 4.80 10.54 -2.44
C GLN A 19 3.54 10.83 -1.62
N LEU A 20 3.44 10.29 -0.40
CA LEU A 20 2.31 10.56 0.50
C LEU A 20 2.23 12.03 0.91
N ASN A 21 3.36 12.73 0.91
CA ASN A 21 3.46 14.15 1.28
C ASN A 21 3.45 15.10 0.07
N SER A 22 3.19 14.60 -1.14
CA SER A 22 3.17 15.43 -2.35
C SER A 22 1.84 16.19 -2.44
N GLU A 23 1.89 17.52 -2.28
CA GLU A 23 0.71 18.39 -2.37
C GLU A 23 0.18 18.52 -3.81
N ASP A 24 1.01 18.25 -4.81
CA ASP A 24 0.70 18.44 -6.24
C ASP A 24 -0.13 17.30 -6.86
N LYS A 25 -0.38 16.21 -6.12
CA LYS A 25 -1.06 15.02 -6.64
C LYS A 25 -2.47 14.88 -6.08
N SER A 26 -3.40 14.46 -6.93
CA SER A 26 -4.72 14.03 -6.47
C SER A 26 -4.62 12.78 -5.58
N PRO A 27 -5.56 12.59 -4.65
CA PRO A 27 -5.63 11.36 -3.85
C PRO A 27 -5.56 10.08 -4.68
N LYS A 28 -6.30 10.03 -5.79
CA LYS A 28 -6.29 8.91 -6.74
C LYS A 28 -4.91 8.69 -7.34
N GLU A 29 -4.19 9.74 -7.70
CA GLU A 29 -2.83 9.62 -8.24
C GLU A 29 -1.84 9.10 -7.23
N ILE A 30 -1.96 9.51 -5.96
CA ILE A 30 -1.11 9.01 -4.88
C ILE A 30 -1.38 7.51 -4.70
N VAL A 31 -2.63 7.09 -4.53
CA VAL A 31 -2.96 5.67 -4.34
C VAL A 31 -2.61 4.83 -5.58
N ARG A 32 -2.76 5.39 -6.78
CA ARG A 32 -2.30 4.75 -8.04
C ARG A 32 -0.80 4.53 -8.02
N PHE A 33 -0.03 5.55 -7.69
CA PHE A 33 1.43 5.45 -7.61
C PHE A 33 1.85 4.35 -6.61
N LEU A 34 1.28 4.36 -5.41
CA LEU A 34 1.59 3.34 -4.39
C LEU A 34 1.29 1.93 -4.92
N SER A 35 0.14 1.76 -5.58
CA SER A 35 -0.27 0.49 -6.18
C SER A 35 0.71 0.05 -7.28
N GLU A 36 1.07 0.94 -8.19
CA GLU A 36 1.98 0.66 -9.30
C GLU A 36 3.36 0.29 -8.82
N PHE A 37 3.90 1.08 -7.89
CA PHE A 37 5.20 0.83 -7.30
C PHE A 37 5.26 -0.56 -6.67
N ILE A 38 4.33 -0.89 -5.77
CA ILE A 38 4.31 -2.20 -5.09
C ILE A 38 4.14 -3.33 -6.11
N LEU A 39 3.22 -3.19 -7.07
CA LEU A 39 3.00 -4.24 -8.08
C LEU A 39 4.18 -4.42 -9.03
N ASN A 40 4.97 -3.37 -9.31
CA ASN A 40 6.16 -3.47 -10.13
C ASN A 40 7.30 -4.14 -9.36
N GLU A 41 7.52 -3.75 -8.11
CA GLU A 41 8.48 -4.41 -7.22
C GLU A 41 8.19 -5.92 -7.07
N LEU A 42 6.91 -6.31 -6.98
CA LEU A 42 6.49 -7.71 -6.96
C LEU A 42 6.71 -8.45 -8.29
N LYS A 43 6.89 -7.74 -9.41
CA LYS A 43 7.17 -8.36 -10.72
C LYS A 43 8.66 -8.55 -10.95
N GLU A 44 9.48 -7.61 -10.50
CA GLU A 44 10.91 -7.55 -10.85
C GLU A 44 11.73 -8.62 -10.14
N ASP A 45 11.53 -8.83 -8.84
CA ASP A 45 12.34 -9.76 -8.04
C ASP A 45 11.47 -10.54 -7.04
N GLU A 46 11.72 -11.85 -6.93
CA GLU A 46 11.10 -12.69 -5.90
C GLU A 46 11.50 -12.24 -4.49
N GLU A 47 12.73 -11.74 -4.31
CA GLU A 47 13.21 -11.22 -3.01
C GLU A 47 12.43 -9.98 -2.55
N ASN A 48 12.01 -9.13 -3.50
CA ASN A 48 11.23 -7.93 -3.20
C ASN A 48 9.88 -8.26 -2.57
N ALA A 49 9.28 -9.40 -2.93
CA ALA A 49 8.03 -9.85 -2.32
C ALA A 49 8.20 -10.09 -0.81
N TYR A 50 9.34 -10.61 -0.35
CA TYR A 50 9.61 -10.78 1.08
C TYR A 50 9.81 -9.44 1.80
N TYR A 51 10.45 -8.46 1.15
CA TYR A 51 10.64 -7.12 1.72
C TYR A 51 9.32 -6.36 1.86
N ILE A 52 8.48 -6.44 0.83
CA ILE A 52 7.13 -5.87 0.84
C ILE A 52 6.28 -6.58 1.90
N ASN A 53 6.36 -7.90 2.00
CA ASN A 53 5.60 -8.63 3.02
C ASN A 53 6.00 -8.22 4.44
N PHE A 54 7.30 -8.07 4.69
CA PHE A 54 7.81 -7.60 5.97
C PHE A 54 7.33 -6.18 6.28
N PHE A 55 7.37 -5.29 5.28
CA PHE A 55 6.84 -3.94 5.37
C PHE A 55 5.35 -3.91 5.73
N LEU A 56 4.52 -4.64 4.96
CA LEU A 56 3.08 -4.72 5.17
C LEU A 56 2.76 -5.30 6.55
N THR A 57 3.43 -6.38 6.94
CA THR A 57 3.23 -7.03 8.24
C THR A 57 3.54 -6.08 9.39
N ILE A 58 4.69 -5.37 9.35
CA ILE A 58 5.07 -4.45 10.42
C ILE A 58 4.06 -3.31 10.55
N ASN A 59 3.64 -2.72 9.43
CA ASN A 59 2.75 -1.56 9.48
C ASN A 59 1.32 -1.96 9.83
N PHE A 60 0.81 -3.03 9.23
CA PHE A 60 -0.54 -3.52 9.46
C PHE A 60 -0.74 -4.07 10.87
N GLN A 61 0.22 -4.85 11.40
CA GLN A 61 0.14 -5.35 12.78
C GLN A 61 0.19 -4.22 13.81
N LYS A 62 0.90 -3.12 13.50
CA LYS A 62 0.94 -1.93 14.36
C LYS A 62 -0.36 -1.12 14.28
N THR A 63 -1.02 -1.07 13.12
CA THR A 63 -2.33 -0.41 12.98
C THR A 63 -3.44 -1.11 13.78
N TYR A 64 -3.40 -2.45 13.87
CA TYR A 64 -4.48 -3.23 14.49
C TYR A 64 -4.35 -3.40 16.01
N ARG A 65 -3.13 -3.23 16.56
CA ARG A 65 -2.84 -3.56 17.97
C ARG A 65 -2.76 -2.37 18.90
N SER A 66 -2.67 -1.15 18.38
CA SER A 66 -2.69 0.04 19.19
C SER A 66 -3.69 1.03 18.60
N ASN A 67 -4.63 1.50 19.43
CA ASN A 67 -5.31 2.79 19.20
C ASN A 67 -4.32 3.98 19.20
N ASP A 68 -3.02 3.69 19.30
CA ASP A 68 -1.94 4.63 19.22
C ASP A 68 -1.67 4.91 17.74
N THR A 69 -1.99 6.14 17.38
CA THR A 69 -2.06 6.67 16.04
C THR A 69 -0.70 7.23 15.60
N GLY A 70 0.36 6.97 16.39
CA GLY A 70 1.74 7.45 16.22
C GLY A 70 2.51 6.98 14.98
N HIS A 71 1.82 6.54 13.93
CA HIS A 71 2.38 6.23 12.63
C HIS A 71 1.80 7.17 11.59
N LEU A 72 2.49 8.32 11.46
CA LEU A 72 2.20 9.43 10.57
C LEU A 72 1.86 8.97 9.15
N GLU A 73 2.46 7.87 8.69
CA GLU A 73 2.31 7.36 7.33
C GLU A 73 0.94 6.73 7.07
N ILE A 74 0.41 6.00 8.05
CA ILE A 74 -0.91 5.39 7.97
C ILE A 74 -1.99 6.46 8.13
N GLU A 75 -1.77 7.40 9.05
CA GLU A 75 -2.62 8.58 9.19
C GLU A 75 -2.64 9.41 7.91
N ASN A 76 -1.49 9.61 7.26
CA ASN A 76 -1.40 10.33 5.99
C ASN A 76 -2.18 9.62 4.90
N LEU A 77 -2.05 8.30 4.76
CA LEU A 77 -2.83 7.55 3.77
C LEU A 77 -4.33 7.57 4.09
N LEU A 78 -4.71 7.50 5.36
CA LEU A 78 -6.10 7.68 5.79
C LEU A 78 -6.63 9.08 5.44
N ASN A 79 -5.82 10.12 5.62
CA ASN A 79 -6.16 11.50 5.27
C ASN A 79 -6.26 11.69 3.75
N ILE A 80 -5.40 11.02 2.97
CA ILE A 80 -5.50 10.95 1.50
C ILE A 80 -6.84 10.32 1.09
N ILE A 81 -7.24 9.20 1.70
CA ILE A 81 -8.53 8.57 1.40
C ILE A 81 -9.69 9.51 1.75
N LYS A 82 -9.67 10.12 2.95
CA LYS A 82 -10.69 11.12 3.35
C LYS A 82 -10.76 12.30 2.37
N LYS A 83 -9.61 12.78 1.89
CA LYS A 83 -9.53 13.84 0.86
C LYS A 83 -10.16 13.36 -0.45
N GLY A 84 -9.81 12.17 -0.93
CA GLY A 84 -10.36 11.61 -2.17
C GLY A 84 -11.86 11.36 -2.11
N GLN A 85 -12.42 11.02 -0.96
CA GLN A 85 -13.88 10.94 -0.76
C GLN A 85 -14.54 12.32 -0.86
N LYS A 86 -13.96 13.34 -0.21
CA LYS A 86 -14.45 14.72 -0.31
C LYS A 86 -14.39 15.28 -1.73
N GLU A 87 -13.37 14.90 -2.50
CA GLU A 87 -13.16 15.31 -3.88
C GLU A 87 -13.96 14.47 -4.90
N GLY A 88 -14.68 13.44 -4.44
CA GLY A 88 -15.49 12.57 -5.28
C GLY A 88 -14.71 11.54 -6.10
N GLU A 89 -13.43 11.33 -5.79
CA GLU A 89 -12.57 10.35 -6.45
C GLU A 89 -12.75 8.93 -5.90
N PHE A 90 -13.05 8.82 -4.61
CA PHE A 90 -13.29 7.56 -3.90
C PHE A 90 -14.74 7.44 -3.45
N LYS A 91 -15.21 6.19 -3.30
CA LYS A 91 -16.54 5.88 -2.75
C LYS A 91 -16.72 6.54 -1.39
N ASP A 92 -17.75 7.36 -1.28
CA ASP A 92 -18.11 8.14 -0.08
C ASP A 92 -19.11 7.42 0.83
N ASN A 93 -19.61 6.25 0.41
CA ASN A 93 -20.52 5.40 1.18
C ASN A 93 -19.82 4.28 1.97
N VAL A 94 -18.49 4.34 2.09
CA VAL A 94 -17.64 3.38 2.80
C VAL A 94 -16.76 4.15 3.76
N GLU A 95 -16.54 3.67 4.97
CA GLU A 95 -15.70 4.41 5.92
C GLU A 95 -14.24 4.47 5.43
N PRO A 96 -13.52 5.60 5.59
CA PRO A 96 -12.15 5.74 5.07
C PRO A 96 -11.20 4.65 5.58
N TRP A 97 -11.38 4.20 6.83
CA TRP A 97 -10.57 3.14 7.42
C TRP A 97 -10.85 1.76 6.80
N GLU A 98 -12.08 1.52 6.32
CA GLU A 98 -12.43 0.27 5.63
C GLU A 98 -11.75 0.22 4.26
N ILE A 99 -11.76 1.34 3.52
CA ILE A 99 -11.01 1.46 2.25
C ILE A 99 -9.52 1.19 2.48
N LEU A 100 -8.94 1.81 3.51
CA LEU A 100 -7.54 1.63 3.89
C LEU A 100 -7.22 0.16 4.22
N THR A 101 -8.10 -0.48 5.00
CA THR A 101 -7.97 -1.89 5.39
C THR A 101 -8.02 -2.79 4.16
N ILE A 102 -9.02 -2.61 3.29
CA ILE A 102 -9.16 -3.37 2.03
C ILE A 102 -7.92 -3.19 1.15
N PHE A 103 -7.40 -1.95 1.06
CA PHE A 103 -6.21 -1.66 0.27
C PHE A 103 -4.99 -2.44 0.78
N PHE A 104 -4.68 -2.36 2.08
CA PHE A 104 -3.54 -3.08 2.65
C PHE A 104 -3.71 -4.60 2.62
N THR A 105 -4.89 -5.13 2.96
CA THR A 105 -5.16 -6.58 2.91
C THR A 105 -5.08 -7.11 1.47
N SER A 106 -5.49 -6.31 0.47
CA SER A 106 -5.32 -6.69 -0.93
C SER A 106 -3.85 -6.78 -1.31
N LEU A 107 -3.03 -5.79 -0.94
CA LEU A 107 -1.59 -5.80 -1.19
C LEU A 107 -0.89 -6.97 -0.48
N GLU A 108 -1.27 -7.27 0.77
CA GLU A 108 -0.76 -8.41 1.53
C GLU A 108 -1.12 -9.74 0.83
N GLY A 109 -2.38 -9.90 0.41
CA GLY A 109 -2.82 -11.08 -0.33
C GLY A 109 -2.08 -11.28 -1.65
N LEU A 110 -1.87 -10.20 -2.41
CA LEU A 110 -1.09 -10.22 -3.65
C LEU A 110 0.37 -10.58 -3.41
N THR A 111 0.97 -10.02 -2.37
CA THR A 111 2.35 -10.30 -1.96
C THR A 111 2.52 -11.76 -1.55
N ASN A 112 1.64 -12.27 -0.70
CA ASN A 112 1.65 -13.68 -0.27
C ASN A 112 1.41 -14.64 -1.44
N GLY A 113 0.53 -14.27 -2.37
CA GLY A 113 0.33 -15.01 -3.62
C GLY A 113 1.62 -15.08 -4.45
N LYS A 114 2.31 -13.94 -4.62
CA LYS A 114 3.60 -13.87 -5.31
C LYS A 114 4.67 -14.71 -4.63
N ILE A 115 4.77 -14.68 -3.30
CA ILE A 115 5.71 -15.52 -2.54
C ILE A 115 5.42 -17.01 -2.75
N LYS A 116 4.15 -17.40 -2.65
CA LYS A 116 3.73 -18.80 -2.69
C LYS A 116 3.87 -19.43 -4.08
N TYR A 117 3.46 -18.72 -5.12
CA TYR A 117 3.39 -19.24 -6.48
C TYR A 117 4.43 -18.62 -7.43
N LYS A 118 5.31 -17.75 -6.92
CA LYS A 118 6.46 -17.20 -7.65
C LYS A 118 6.09 -16.63 -9.01
N ASN A 119 6.69 -17.12 -10.08
CA ASN A 119 6.46 -16.63 -11.45
C ASN A 119 5.16 -17.14 -12.07
N GLU A 120 4.49 -18.11 -11.45
CA GLU A 120 3.16 -18.56 -11.87
C GLU A 120 2.05 -17.63 -11.36
N TYR A 121 2.34 -16.81 -10.35
CA TYR A 121 1.36 -15.86 -9.82
C TYR A 121 1.14 -14.69 -10.77
N LYS A 122 -0.10 -14.53 -11.24
CA LYS A 122 -0.50 -13.40 -12.08
C LYS A 122 -0.96 -12.24 -11.20
N LEU A 123 -0.18 -11.17 -11.21
CA LEU A 123 -0.54 -9.93 -10.54
C LEU A 123 -1.61 -9.16 -11.35
N PRO A 124 -2.61 -8.54 -10.70
CA PRO A 124 -3.54 -7.63 -11.37
C PRO A 124 -2.81 -6.36 -11.82
N SER A 125 -3.48 -5.56 -12.65
CA SER A 125 -3.04 -4.18 -12.90
C SER A 125 -3.30 -3.29 -11.68
N SER A 126 -2.53 -2.21 -11.55
CA SER A 126 -2.80 -1.17 -10.54
C SER A 126 -4.23 -0.63 -10.67
N GLN A 127 -4.69 -0.40 -11.90
CA GLN A 127 -6.05 0.07 -12.15
C GLN A 127 -7.11 -0.91 -11.65
N ALA A 128 -6.90 -2.23 -11.79
CA ALA A 128 -7.84 -3.22 -11.27
C ALA A 128 -7.93 -3.18 -9.73
N LEU A 129 -6.80 -2.96 -9.05
CA LEU A 129 -6.77 -2.76 -7.60
C LEU A 129 -7.51 -1.46 -7.20
N LEU A 130 -7.27 -0.35 -7.91
CA LEU A 130 -7.93 0.94 -7.65
C LEU A 130 -9.44 0.87 -7.81
N ASN A 131 -9.92 0.17 -8.85
CA ASN A 131 -11.35 0.07 -9.16
C ASN A 131 -12.20 -0.49 -8.02
N ILE A 132 -11.59 -1.15 -7.02
CA ILE A 132 -12.28 -1.63 -5.82
C ILE A 132 -12.93 -0.47 -5.05
N PHE A 133 -12.28 0.70 -4.99
CA PHE A 133 -12.68 1.82 -4.14
C PHE A 133 -12.89 3.15 -4.88
N LEU A 134 -12.62 3.22 -6.19
CA LEU A 134 -13.02 4.37 -7.02
C LEU A 134 -14.55 4.51 -7.10
N LYS A 135 -15.02 5.75 -7.19
CA LYS A 135 -16.42 6.11 -7.43
C LYS A 135 -16.82 5.91 -8.89
#